data_AF-A0AA39GH25-F1
#
_entry.id   AF-A0AA39GH25-F1
#
_cell.length_a   1.000
_cell.length_b   1.000
_cell.length_c   1.000
_cell.angle_alpha   90.00
_cell.angle_beta   90.00
_cell.angle_gamma   90.00
#
_symmetry.space_group_name_H-M   'P 1'
#
loop_
_entity.id
_entity.type
_entity.pdbx_description
1 polymer ?
#
loop_
_entity_poly.entity_id
_entity_poly.type
_entity_poly.pdbx_seq_one_letter_code
_entity_poly.pdbx_strand_id
1 'polypeptide(L)'
;MIDSLWIDIRSEPEDGRQDLAQGAGGKHRYLSWSNNMNANEYVASLYNECFSLSLSSFSFLLNLTNATSPIRYVTDVALWRSGNAEAYPPQGWSHKSSDINDGRSGDYLYIVWRTKEYKRPKDD
;
A
#
# COMPACT_ATOMS: atom_id res chain seq x y z
N MET A 1 -3.44 10.60 0.06
CA MET A 1 -3.54 9.70 -1.11
C MET A 1 -3.39 8.29 -0.58
N ILE A 2 -4.35 7.41 -0.86
CA ILE A 2 -4.32 6.03 -0.33
C ILE A 2 -3.21 5.27 -1.07
N ASP A 3 -2.31 4.65 -0.32
CA ASP A 3 -1.19 3.87 -0.88
C ASP A 3 -1.37 2.37 -0.67
N SER A 4 -2.01 1.96 0.43
CA SER A 4 -2.17 0.56 0.81
C SER A 4 -3.54 0.30 1.45
N LEU A 5 -4.03 -0.93 1.26
CA LEU A 5 -5.27 -1.46 1.83
C LEU A 5 -4.97 -2.77 2.57
N TRP A 6 -5.74 -3.11 3.61
CA TRP A 6 -5.67 -4.42 4.25
C TRP A 6 -6.96 -4.74 5.01
N ILE A 7 -7.05 -5.96 5.54
CA ILE A 7 -8.18 -6.44 6.34
C ILE A 7 -7.71 -6.73 7.76
N ASP A 8 -8.37 -6.13 8.74
CA ASP A 8 -8.19 -6.46 10.14
C ASP A 8 -9.19 -7.54 10.54
N ILE A 9 -8.69 -8.62 11.15
CA ILE A 9 -9.49 -9.71 11.71
C ILE A 9 -9.45 -9.61 13.23
N ARG A 10 -10.61 -9.42 13.88
CA ARG A 10 -10.70 -9.19 15.33
C ARG A 10 -11.67 -10.17 16.00
N SER A 11 -11.34 -10.60 17.21
CA SER A 11 -12.24 -11.44 18.02
C SER A 11 -13.42 -10.67 18.60
N GLU A 12 -13.20 -9.38 18.91
CA GLU A 12 -14.20 -8.49 19.50
C GLU A 12 -14.62 -7.40 18.50
N PRO A 13 -15.85 -6.86 18.64
CA PRO A 13 -16.28 -5.73 17.84
C PRO A 13 -15.46 -4.47 18.16
N GLU A 14 -15.21 -3.65 17.15
CA GLU A 14 -14.49 -2.38 17.29
C GLU A 14 -15.49 -1.25 17.02
N ASP A 15 -15.69 -0.39 18.03
CA ASP A 15 -16.66 0.71 17.93
C ASP A 15 -16.25 1.71 16.84
N GLY A 16 -17.24 2.27 16.14
CA GLY A 16 -17.03 3.20 15.04
C GLY A 16 -16.51 2.57 13.74
N ARG A 17 -16.37 1.24 13.65
CA ARG A 17 -15.99 0.53 12.42
C ARG A 17 -17.12 -0.37 11.91
N GLN A 18 -17.27 -0.43 10.60
CA GLN A 18 -18.27 -1.29 9.97
C GLN A 18 -17.73 -2.71 9.77
N ASP A 19 -18.37 -3.68 10.42
CA ASP A 19 -18.05 -5.10 10.27
C ASP A 19 -18.54 -5.65 8.92
N LEU A 20 -17.61 -6.00 8.05
CA LEU A 20 -17.88 -6.62 6.74
C LEU A 20 -18.43 -8.05 6.87
N ALA A 21 -18.26 -8.65 8.04
CA ALA A 21 -18.64 -10.02 8.36
C ALA A 21 -19.95 -10.09 9.17
N GLN A 22 -20.67 -8.97 9.33
CA GLN A 22 -21.86 -8.88 10.16
C GLN A 22 -22.94 -9.89 9.72
N GLY A 23 -23.49 -10.62 10.69
CA GLY A 23 -24.53 -11.63 10.46
C GLY A 23 -24.02 -12.99 9.97
N ALA A 24 -22.74 -13.12 9.59
CA ALA A 24 -22.15 -14.40 9.16
C ALA A 24 -21.54 -15.22 10.33
N GLY A 25 -21.47 -14.64 11.53
CA GLY A 25 -20.90 -15.29 12.73
C GLY A 25 -19.36 -15.38 12.72
N GLY A 26 -18.78 -15.65 13.89
CA GLY A 26 -17.32 -15.69 14.07
C GLY A 26 -16.69 -14.31 14.22
N LYS A 27 -15.37 -14.25 13.97
CA LYS A 27 -14.57 -13.01 14.10
C LYS A 27 -15.08 -11.90 13.19
N HIS A 28 -14.88 -10.65 13.60
CA HIS A 28 -15.21 -9.45 12.83
C HIS A 28 -14.17 -9.15 11.75
N ARG A 29 -14.57 -8.47 10.67
CA ARG A 29 -13.70 -8.06 9.56
C ARG A 29 -13.84 -6.58 9.28
N TYR A 30 -12.72 -5.88 9.22
CA TYR A 30 -12.72 -4.45 8.92
C TYR A 30 -11.75 -4.12 7.80
N LEU A 31 -12.20 -3.27 6.87
CA LEU A 31 -11.32 -2.68 5.86
C LEU A 31 -10.50 -1.55 6.50
N SER A 32 -9.21 -1.56 6.19
CA SER A 32 -8.24 -0.56 6.64
C SER A 32 -7.41 -0.06 5.47
N TRP A 33 -6.85 1.13 5.63
CA TRP A 33 -5.97 1.74 4.64
C TRP A 33 -4.95 2.67 5.29
N SER A 34 -3.86 2.90 4.58
CA SER A 34 -2.88 3.94 4.90
C SER A 34 -2.96 5.06 3.88
N ASN A 35 -2.55 6.24 4.32
CA ASN A 35 -2.36 7.38 3.45
C ASN A 35 -0.90 7.78 3.48
N ASN A 36 -0.27 7.82 2.31
CA ASN A 36 1.02 8.46 2.14
C ASN A 36 0.80 9.78 1.40
N MET A 37 1.10 10.90 2.09
CA MET A 37 1.01 12.25 1.55
C MET A 37 2.39 12.92 1.43
N ASN A 38 3.48 12.15 1.49
CA ASN A 38 4.85 12.66 1.40
C ASN A 38 5.25 13.12 -0.01
N ALA A 39 4.28 13.43 -0.88
CA ALA A 39 4.51 14.03 -2.20
C ALA A 39 5.35 15.32 -2.15
N ASN A 40 5.50 15.90 -0.96
CA ASN A 40 6.25 17.13 -0.70
C ASN A 40 7.70 16.90 -0.23
N GLU A 41 8.15 15.68 0.08
CA GLU A 41 9.53 15.44 0.57
C GLU A 41 10.59 15.35 -0.55
N TYR A 42 10.19 15.43 -1.82
CA TYR A 42 11.12 15.57 -2.97
C TYR A 42 11.84 16.94 -3.03
N VAL A 43 11.77 17.75 -1.97
CA VAL A 43 12.50 19.02 -1.86
C VAL A 43 13.91 18.82 -1.31
N ALA A 44 14.24 17.68 -0.69
CA ALA A 44 15.58 17.45 -0.13
C ALA A 44 16.63 16.93 -1.15
N SER A 45 16.21 16.35 -2.28
CA SER A 45 17.18 15.82 -3.27
C SER A 45 17.74 16.89 -4.21
N LEU A 46 17.04 18.01 -4.40
CA LEU A 46 17.48 19.10 -5.29
C LEU A 46 18.54 20.01 -4.66
N TYR A 47 18.65 20.05 -3.33
CA TYR A 47 19.74 20.77 -2.66
C TYR A 47 21.11 20.09 -2.80
N ASN A 48 21.15 18.77 -3.08
CA ASN A 48 22.40 18.02 -3.23
C ASN A 48 23.05 18.17 -4.61
N GLU A 49 22.29 18.51 -5.66
CA GLU A 49 22.88 18.81 -6.98
C GLU A 49 23.56 20.17 -7.01
N CYS A 50 23.08 21.13 -6.19
CA CYS A 50 23.68 22.47 -6.15
C CYS A 50 24.94 22.54 -5.27
N PHE A 51 25.17 21.57 -4.36
CA PHE A 51 26.32 21.55 -3.44
C PHE A 51 27.46 20.61 -3.90
N SER A 52 27.29 19.85 -4.99
CA SER A 52 28.31 18.93 -5.50
C SER A 52 29.36 19.60 -6.41
N LEU A 53 29.26 20.90 -6.69
CA LEU A 53 30.24 21.63 -7.49
C LEU A 53 31.48 22.09 -6.70
N SER A 54 31.61 21.73 -5.41
CA SER A 54 32.65 22.31 -4.53
C SER A 54 33.58 21.34 -3.79
N LEU A 55 33.34 20.03 -3.72
CA LEU A 55 34.17 19.16 -2.85
C LEU A 55 34.54 17.83 -3.51
N SER A 56 35.67 17.83 -4.21
CA SER A 56 36.28 16.68 -4.89
C SER A 56 36.93 15.63 -3.96
N SER A 57 36.53 15.52 -2.69
CA SER A 57 37.29 14.74 -1.70
C SER A 57 36.47 13.96 -0.67
N PHE A 58 35.22 13.56 -0.95
CA PHE A 58 34.43 12.73 -0.02
C PHE A 58 33.67 11.59 -0.74
N SER A 59 34.40 10.72 -1.43
CA SER A 59 33.86 9.55 -2.14
C SER A 59 33.56 8.36 -1.23
N PHE A 60 32.81 8.56 -0.13
CA PHE A 60 32.36 7.43 0.70
C PHE A 60 30.96 7.57 1.31
N LEU A 61 30.27 8.71 1.16
CA LEU A 61 28.94 8.91 1.74
C LEU A 61 27.84 9.27 0.72
N LEU A 62 28.04 9.01 -0.58
CA LEU A 62 27.08 9.38 -1.63
C LEU A 62 26.30 8.19 -2.23
N ASN A 63 26.22 7.05 -1.54
CA ASN A 63 25.42 5.90 -1.98
C ASN A 63 24.25 5.58 -1.03
N LEU A 64 23.84 6.55 -0.20
CA LEU A 64 22.81 6.32 0.82
C LEU A 64 21.64 7.32 0.80
N THR A 65 21.56 8.26 -0.17
CA THR A 65 20.54 9.33 -0.10
C THR A 65 19.47 9.36 -1.20
N ASN A 66 19.51 8.51 -2.23
CA ASN A 66 18.54 8.62 -3.34
C ASN A 66 17.65 7.39 -3.59
N ALA A 67 17.60 6.44 -2.66
CA ALA A 67 16.61 5.34 -2.73
C ALA A 67 15.30 5.73 -2.03
N THR A 68 14.76 6.92 -2.30
CA THR A 68 13.37 7.21 -1.93
C THR A 68 12.48 6.40 -2.86
N SER A 69 11.86 5.34 -2.33
CA SER A 69 10.90 4.56 -3.11
C SER A 69 9.83 5.49 -3.68
N PRO A 70 9.48 5.37 -4.97
CA PRO A 70 8.50 6.26 -5.58
C PRO A 70 7.18 6.18 -4.82
N ILE A 71 6.56 7.32 -4.56
CA ILE A 71 5.24 7.38 -3.93
C ILE A 71 4.24 6.73 -4.87
N ARG A 72 3.46 5.79 -4.36
CA ARG A 72 2.42 5.09 -5.13
C ARG A 72 1.05 5.34 -4.55
N TYR A 73 0.04 5.20 -5.39
CA TYR A 73 -1.35 5.34 -4.97
C TYR A 73 -2.27 4.32 -5.61
N VAL A 74 -3.30 3.96 -4.84
CA VAL A 74 -4.36 3.06 -5.27
C VAL A 74 -5.19 3.72 -6.37
N THR A 75 -5.40 2.98 -7.46
CA THR A 75 -6.17 3.45 -8.63
C THR A 75 -7.42 2.64 -8.87
N ASP A 76 -7.37 1.34 -8.61
CA ASP A 76 -8.48 0.42 -8.75
C ASP A 76 -8.52 -0.51 -7.54
N VAL A 77 -9.71 -0.90 -7.12
CA VAL A 77 -9.97 -1.87 -6.05
C VAL A 77 -11.05 -2.83 -6.53
N ALA A 78 -10.87 -4.13 -6.30
CA ALA A 78 -11.91 -5.13 -6.56
C ALA A 78 -11.91 -6.24 -5.51
N LEU A 79 -13.04 -6.96 -5.48
CA LEU A 79 -13.19 -8.21 -4.74
C LEU A 79 -12.81 -9.37 -5.66
N TRP A 80 -11.94 -10.26 -5.19
CA TRP A 80 -11.50 -11.43 -5.93
C TRP A 80 -11.76 -12.71 -5.13
N ARG A 81 -12.47 -13.65 -5.74
CA ARG A 81 -12.78 -14.97 -5.19
C ARG A 81 -11.93 -16.04 -5.88
N SER A 82 -11.32 -16.93 -5.11
CA SER A 82 -10.56 -18.08 -5.61
C SER A 82 -10.98 -19.35 -4.88
N GLY A 83 -10.95 -20.48 -5.59
CA GLY A 83 -11.16 -21.80 -4.97
C GLY A 83 -9.95 -22.28 -4.15
N ASN A 84 -8.81 -21.61 -4.25
CA ASN A 84 -7.57 -21.96 -3.55
C ASN A 84 -7.02 -20.78 -2.73
N ALA A 85 -6.17 -21.10 -1.74
CA ALA A 85 -5.42 -20.09 -1.02
C ALA A 85 -4.32 -19.50 -1.93
N GLU A 86 -4.36 -18.19 -2.14
CA GLU A 86 -3.46 -17.50 -3.06
C GLU A 86 -2.34 -16.80 -2.31
N ALA A 87 -1.10 -16.99 -2.75
CA ALA A 87 0.06 -16.29 -2.19
C ALA A 87 0.24 -14.88 -2.78
N TYR A 88 -0.12 -14.70 -4.06
CA TYR A 88 0.10 -13.48 -4.82
C TYR A 88 -1.22 -12.94 -5.41
N PRO A 89 -1.31 -11.64 -5.71
CA PRO A 89 -2.46 -11.11 -6.44
C PRO A 89 -2.57 -11.71 -7.85
N PRO A 90 -3.75 -11.70 -8.47
CA PRO A 90 -3.92 -12.18 -9.83
C PRO A 90 -3.20 -11.26 -10.82
N GLN A 91 -2.90 -11.78 -12.00
CA GLN A 91 -2.16 -11.03 -13.02
C GLN A 91 -2.80 -9.66 -13.30
N GLY A 92 -1.96 -8.62 -13.33
CA GLY A 92 -2.40 -7.24 -13.58
C GLY A 92 -2.90 -6.51 -12.34
N TRP A 93 -2.85 -7.11 -11.15
CA TRP A 93 -3.08 -6.45 -9.87
C TRP A 93 -1.78 -6.31 -9.09
N SER A 94 -1.65 -5.23 -8.31
CA SER A 94 -0.39 -4.91 -7.63
C SER A 94 -0.27 -5.61 -6.28
N HIS A 95 -1.37 -5.68 -5.53
CA HIS A 95 -1.39 -6.22 -4.18
C HIS A 95 -2.74 -6.88 -3.86
N LYS A 96 -2.77 -7.61 -2.75
CA LYS A 96 -3.98 -8.22 -2.19
C LYS A 96 -3.97 -8.20 -0.67
N SER A 97 -5.15 -8.34 -0.07
CA SER A 97 -5.31 -8.56 1.35
C SER A 97 -4.95 -10.01 1.75
N SER A 98 -4.96 -10.26 3.06
CA SER A 98 -5.20 -11.61 3.59
C SER A 98 -6.59 -12.13 3.19
N ASP A 99 -6.82 -13.42 3.40
CA ASP A 99 -8.14 -14.01 3.15
C ASP A 99 -9.18 -13.45 4.13
N ILE A 100 -10.20 -12.78 3.59
CA ILE A 100 -11.33 -12.25 4.34
C ILE A 100 -12.11 -13.40 5.00
N ASN A 101 -12.15 -14.56 4.34
CA ASN A 101 -12.83 -15.75 4.83
C ASN A 101 -11.97 -16.59 5.79
N ASP A 102 -10.83 -16.10 6.27
CA ASP A 102 -10.00 -16.85 7.21
C ASP A 102 -10.81 -17.33 8.42
N GLY A 103 -10.68 -18.61 8.75
CA GLY A 103 -11.48 -19.27 9.80
C GLY A 103 -12.95 -19.55 9.42
N ARG A 104 -13.33 -19.45 8.14
CA ARG A 104 -14.62 -19.84 7.58
C ARG A 104 -14.44 -20.88 6.47
N SER A 105 -15.46 -21.69 6.24
CA SER A 105 -15.49 -22.66 5.15
C SER A 105 -15.89 -22.00 3.82
N GLY A 106 -15.41 -22.54 2.71
CA GLY A 106 -15.78 -22.12 1.36
C GLY A 106 -14.60 -21.55 0.60
N ASP A 107 -14.90 -20.81 -0.46
CA ASP A 107 -13.87 -20.18 -1.29
C ASP A 107 -13.15 -19.06 -0.56
N TYR A 108 -11.92 -18.81 -0.98
CA TYR A 108 -11.07 -17.74 -0.48
C TYR A 108 -11.50 -16.42 -1.11
N LEU A 109 -11.43 -15.34 -0.32
CA LEU A 109 -11.91 -14.03 -0.73
C LEU A 109 -10.90 -12.96 -0.36
N TYR A 110 -10.51 -12.15 -1.34
CA TYR A 110 -9.48 -11.13 -1.20
C TYR A 110 -9.97 -9.79 -1.71
N ILE A 111 -9.52 -8.70 -1.08
CA ILE A 111 -9.47 -7.39 -1.75
C ILE A 111 -8.17 -7.35 -2.55
N VAL A 112 -8.25 -6.95 -3.82
CA VAL A 112 -7.09 -6.70 -4.69
C VAL A 112 -7.09 -5.25 -5.13
N TRP A 113 -5.90 -4.67 -5.30
CA TRP A 113 -5.79 -3.28 -5.78
C TRP A 113 -4.59 -3.06 -6.71
N ARG A 114 -4.73 -2.06 -7.58
CA ARG A 114 -3.68 -1.59 -8.48
C ARG A 114 -3.07 -0.30 -7.95
N THR A 115 -1.76 -0.18 -8.08
CA THR A 115 -1.05 1.07 -7.76
C THR A 115 -0.38 1.69 -8.97
N LYS A 116 -0.39 3.03 -9.00
CA LYS A 116 0.42 3.82 -9.93
C LYS A 116 1.41 4.66 -9.16
N GLU A 117 2.56 4.88 -9.78
CA GLU A 117 3.52 5.87 -9.29
C GLU A 117 2.95 7.27 -9.50
N TYR A 118 3.03 8.07 -8.43
CA TYR A 118 2.74 9.48 -8.51
C TYR A 118 3.91 10.19 -9.19
N LYS A 119 3.65 10.69 -10.39
CA LYS A 119 4.55 11.59 -11.10
C LYS A 119 3.98 12.99 -10.94
N ARG A 120 4.73 13.90 -10.29
CA ARG A 120 4.36 15.32 -10.23
C ARG A 120 4.19 15.84 -11.66
N PRO A 121 3.22 16.72 -11.95
CA PRO A 121 3.24 17.50 -13.17
C PRO A 121 4.62 18.16 -13.30
N LYS A 122 5.24 18.08 -14.48
CA LYS A 122 6.38 18.97 -14.74
C LYS A 122 5.79 20.36 -14.71
N ASP A 123 6.31 21.22 -13.85
CA ASP A 123 6.01 22.64 -13.94
C ASP A 123 6.59 23.07 -15.30
N ASP A 124 5.72 23.37 -16.26
CA ASP A 124 6.06 23.79 -17.64
C ASP A 124 6.71 25.19 -17.66
#